data_AF-A0A961B3Y9-F1
#
_entry.id   AF-A0A961B3Y9-F1
#
_cell.length_a   1.000
_cell.length_b   1.000
_cell.length_c   1.000
_cell.angle_alpha   90.00
_cell.angle_beta   90.00
_cell.angle_gamma   90.00
#
_symmetry.space_group_name_H-M   'P 1'
#
loop_
_entity.id
_entity.type
_entity.pdbx_description
1 polymer ?
#
loop_
_entity_poly.entity_id
_entity_poly.type
_entity_poly.pdbx_seq_one_letter_code
_entity_poly.pdbx_strand_id
1 'polypeptide(L)'
;MTAFFEILDRYLEAGDASGLLYAPLRESLAFRRTRRYEIEFEGDATAVEDFVRHTLVDAVSQELRSGDAPALEGFRFLLDYGMKPGALDLEKEAVASFYRGMPSPDFDLKRLTIRQRIYVFGEGVADPKRFIRDICNAAIHNWRVIEPAHA
;
A
#
# COMPACT_ATOMS: atom_id res chain seq x y z
N MET A 1 11.86 11.59 -11.31
CA MET A 1 11.66 10.13 -11.48
C MET A 1 10.60 9.67 -10.49
N THR A 2 10.01 8.49 -10.69
CA THR A 2 9.05 7.92 -9.74
C THR A 2 9.51 6.50 -9.38
N ALA A 3 9.65 6.22 -8.09
CA ALA A 3 9.91 4.89 -7.56
C ALA A 3 8.70 4.39 -6.78
N PHE A 4 8.48 3.08 -6.85
CA PHE A 4 7.38 2.41 -6.18
C PHE A 4 7.95 1.34 -5.26
N PHE A 5 7.44 1.31 -4.03
CA PHE A 5 7.85 0.37 -3.02
C PHE A 5 6.61 -0.17 -2.32
N GLU A 6 6.57 -1.47 -2.09
CA GLU A 6 5.51 -2.12 -1.35
C GLU A 6 6.09 -2.92 -0.18
N ILE A 7 5.61 -2.60 1.02
CA ILE A 7 6.01 -3.24 2.28
C ILE A 7 4.92 -4.23 2.70
N LEU A 8 5.33 -5.46 2.96
CA LEU A 8 4.49 -6.56 3.40
C LEU A 8 5.07 -7.26 4.62
N ASP A 9 4.20 -7.76 5.49
CA ASP A 9 4.59 -8.54 6.66
C ASP A 9 4.93 -9.99 6.26
N ARG A 10 6.07 -10.49 6.76
CA ARG A 10 6.59 -11.84 6.48
C ARG A 10 5.76 -12.93 7.16
N TYR A 11 5.35 -12.67 8.40
CA TYR A 11 4.76 -13.66 9.28
C TYR A 11 3.24 -13.53 9.40
N LEU A 12 2.64 -12.51 8.80
CA LEU A 12 1.20 -12.32 8.84
C LEU A 12 0.53 -13.15 7.74
N GLU A 13 -0.16 -14.20 8.17
CA GLU A 13 -1.00 -15.04 7.31
C GLU A 13 -2.22 -14.27 6.80
N ALA A 14 -2.89 -14.82 5.79
CA ALA A 14 -4.11 -14.24 5.26
C ALA A 14 -5.24 -14.33 6.30
N GLY A 15 -5.90 -13.20 6.59
CA GLY A 15 -7.05 -13.14 7.48
C GLY A 15 -8.36 -13.41 6.75
N ASP A 16 -9.44 -13.68 7.49
CA ASP A 16 -10.80 -13.78 6.92
C ASP A 16 -11.29 -12.40 6.44
N ALA A 17 -11.63 -12.29 5.16
CA ALA A 17 -12.10 -11.05 4.54
C ALA A 17 -13.44 -10.56 5.11
N SER A 18 -14.22 -11.43 5.75
CA SER A 18 -15.43 -11.03 6.48
C SER A 18 -15.11 -10.06 7.62
N GLY A 19 -13.91 -10.14 8.21
CA GLY A 19 -13.44 -9.22 9.24
C GLY A 19 -13.22 -7.78 8.76
N LEU A 20 -13.21 -7.53 7.45
CA LEU A 20 -13.09 -6.19 6.87
C LEU A 20 -14.44 -5.49 6.65
N LEU A 21 -15.56 -6.20 6.78
CA LEU A 21 -16.86 -5.75 6.29
C LEU A 21 -17.89 -5.64 7.42
N TYR A 22 -18.92 -4.80 7.24
CA TYR A 22 -19.96 -4.62 8.25
C TYR A 22 -20.86 -5.84 8.42
N ALA A 23 -20.95 -6.66 7.37
CA ALA A 23 -21.65 -7.93 7.41
C ALA A 23 -20.71 -9.02 6.87
N PRO A 24 -20.81 -10.27 7.35
CA PRO A 24 -19.99 -11.37 6.83
C PRO A 24 -20.23 -11.66 5.35
N LEU A 25 -19.23 -12.25 4.70
CA LEU A 25 -19.37 -12.80 3.35
C LEU A 25 -20.06 -14.16 3.40
N ARG A 26 -20.69 -14.55 2.30
CA ARG A 26 -21.17 -15.94 2.15
C ARG A 26 -20.05 -16.84 1.65
N GLU A 27 -19.14 -16.24 0.90
CA GLU A 27 -17.94 -16.83 0.32
C GLU A 27 -16.82 -16.90 1.35
N SER A 28 -15.98 -17.93 1.25
CA SER A 28 -14.75 -18.04 2.05
C SER A 28 -13.62 -17.28 1.36
N LEU A 29 -13.60 -15.96 1.56
CA LEU A 29 -12.54 -15.10 1.03
C LEU A 29 -11.51 -14.77 2.12
N ALA A 30 -10.24 -14.74 1.74
CA ALA A 30 -9.16 -14.32 2.61
C ALA A 30 -8.59 -12.96 2.15
N PHE A 31 -7.90 -12.25 3.03
CA PHE A 31 -7.22 -11.00 2.66
C PHE A 31 -5.81 -10.91 3.21
N ARG A 32 -4.96 -10.16 2.50
CA ARG A 32 -3.69 -9.65 3.01
C ARG A 32 -3.61 -8.14 2.80
N ARG A 33 -3.00 -7.44 3.76
CA ARG A 33 -2.81 -5.99 3.71
C ARG A 33 -1.33 -5.68 3.55
N THR A 34 -1.02 -4.73 2.69
CA THR A 34 0.32 -4.19 2.47
C THR A 34 0.26 -2.67 2.38
N ARG A 35 1.42 -2.02 2.44
CA ARG A 35 1.56 -0.56 2.26
C ARG A 35 2.42 -0.27 1.05
N ARG A 36 1.91 0.59 0.17
CA ARG A 36 2.64 1.07 -1.00
C ARG A 36 3.05 2.52 -0.83
N TYR A 37 4.31 2.81 -1.13
CA TYR A 37 4.89 4.13 -1.20
C TYR A 37 5.19 4.46 -2.67
N GLU A 38 4.70 5.61 -3.11
CA GLU A 38 5.03 6.19 -4.41
C GLU A 38 5.83 7.45 -4.16
N ILE A 39 7.09 7.46 -4.58
CA ILE A 39 8.05 8.52 -4.31
C ILE A 39 8.43 9.18 -5.62
N GLU A 40 8.10 10.46 -5.76
CA GLU A 40 8.63 11.30 -6.82
C GLU A 40 9.83 12.07 -6.32
N PHE A 41 10.92 12.01 -7.08
CA PHE A 41 12.20 12.57 -6.65
C PHE A 41 13.12 12.98 -7.81
N GLU A 42 14.13 13.76 -7.48
CA GLU A 42 15.31 14.03 -8.31
C GLU A 42 16.57 13.52 -7.59
N GLY A 43 17.64 13.18 -8.31
CA GLY A 43 18.88 12.67 -7.71
C GLY A 43 18.99 11.14 -7.76
N ASP A 44 19.66 10.55 -6.76
CA ASP A 44 20.05 9.14 -6.77
C ASP A 44 18.88 8.21 -6.38
N ALA A 45 18.57 7.24 -7.25
CA ALA A 45 17.55 6.23 -6.99
C ALA A 45 17.97 5.24 -5.89
N THR A 46 19.27 4.98 -5.75
CA THR A 46 19.80 4.09 -4.71
C THR A 46 19.58 4.70 -3.33
N ALA A 47 19.86 6.00 -3.18
CA ALA A 47 19.59 6.74 -1.94
C ALA A 47 18.11 6.73 -1.55
N VAL A 48 17.18 6.75 -2.52
CA VAL A 48 15.74 6.59 -2.25
C VAL A 48 15.40 5.20 -1.72
N GLU A 49 15.93 4.14 -2.35
CA GLU A 49 15.70 2.78 -1.88
C GLU A 49 16.29 2.56 -0.47
N ASP A 50 17.49 3.07 -0.23
CA ASP A 50 18.13 3.03 1.09
C ASP A 50 17.31 3.80 2.12
N PHE A 51 16.80 4.98 1.80
CA PHE A 51 15.90 5.74 2.67
C PHE A 51 14.67 4.92 3.06
N VAL A 52 14.00 4.30 2.09
CA VAL A 52 12.81 3.47 2.34
C VAL A 52 13.16 2.27 3.21
N ARG A 53 14.23 1.54 2.87
CA ARG A 53 14.67 0.34 3.58
C ARG A 53 15.04 0.62 5.04
N HIS A 54 15.68 1.75 5.33
CA HIS A 54 16.13 2.07 6.69
C HIS A 54 15.08 2.81 7.52
N THR A 55 14.15 3.51 6.88
CA THR A 55 13.18 4.38 7.58
C THR A 55 11.81 3.73 7.73
N LEU A 56 11.36 2.99 6.71
CA LEU A 56 9.96 2.56 6.61
C LEU A 56 9.77 1.05 6.83
N VAL A 57 10.84 0.26 6.67
CA VAL A 57 10.80 -1.20 6.75
C VAL A 57 11.30 -1.66 8.11
N ASP A 58 10.50 -2.45 8.83
CA ASP A 58 11.03 -3.28 9.90
C ASP A 58 11.75 -4.50 9.30
N ALA A 59 13.08 -4.49 9.34
CA ALA A 59 13.91 -5.53 8.75
C ALA A 59 13.65 -6.95 9.31
N VAL A 60 13.08 -7.07 10.51
CA VAL A 60 12.79 -8.37 11.14
C VAL A 60 11.49 -8.97 10.63
N SER A 61 10.44 -8.16 10.60
CA SER A 61 9.06 -8.62 10.36
C SER A 61 8.56 -8.34 8.95
N GLN A 62 9.23 -7.47 8.19
CA GLN A 62 8.75 -6.98 6.90
C GLN A 62 9.71 -7.24 5.75
N GLU A 63 9.14 -7.33 4.56
CA GLU A 63 9.83 -7.40 3.28
C GLU A 63 9.48 -6.18 2.42
N LEU A 64 10.48 -5.69 1.68
CA LEU A 64 10.34 -4.61 0.71
C LEU A 64 10.32 -5.20 -0.71
N ARG A 65 9.32 -4.84 -1.51
CA ARG A 65 9.26 -5.11 -2.94
C ARG A 65 9.33 -3.81 -3.71
N SER A 66 10.32 -3.68 -4.57
CA SER A 66 10.48 -2.53 -5.46
C SER A 66 9.74 -2.79 -6.79
N GLY A 67 9.07 -1.77 -7.32
CA GLY A 67 8.36 -1.83 -8.59
C GLY A 67 6.86 -1.49 -8.48
N ASP A 68 6.24 -1.22 -9.63
CA ASP A 68 4.83 -0.80 -9.70
C ASP A 68 3.86 -2.00 -9.59
N ALA A 69 4.32 -3.20 -9.94
CA ALA A 69 3.50 -4.40 -9.93
C ALA A 69 2.98 -4.71 -8.51
N PRO A 70 1.80 -5.33 -8.37
CA PRO A 70 1.32 -5.84 -7.09
C PRO A 70 2.34 -6.81 -6.47
N ALA A 71 2.64 -6.66 -5.18
CA ALA A 71 3.64 -7.50 -4.51
C ALA A 71 3.20 -8.95 -4.24
N LEU A 72 1.89 -9.21 -4.23
CA LEU A 72 1.32 -10.54 -4.06
C LEU A 72 0.61 -10.96 -5.35
N GLU A 73 0.72 -12.24 -5.68
CA GLU A 73 0.08 -12.88 -6.84
C GLU A 73 -1.11 -13.74 -6.39
N GLY A 74 -1.94 -14.21 -7.35
CA GLY A 74 -3.06 -15.10 -7.07
C GLY A 74 -4.28 -14.46 -6.40
N PHE A 75 -4.27 -13.12 -6.25
CA PHE A 75 -5.42 -12.38 -5.76
C PHE A 75 -6.54 -12.30 -6.81
N ARG A 76 -7.79 -12.23 -6.35
CA ARG A 76 -8.99 -12.01 -7.16
C ARG A 76 -9.09 -10.56 -7.61
N PHE A 77 -8.91 -9.66 -6.65
CA PHE A 77 -8.75 -8.24 -6.89
C PHE A 77 -7.91 -7.62 -5.76
N LEU A 78 -7.36 -6.45 -6.04
CA LEU A 78 -6.64 -5.60 -5.11
C LEU A 78 -7.42 -4.30 -4.96
N LEU A 79 -7.86 -3.99 -3.74
CA LEU A 79 -8.33 -2.65 -3.40
C LEU A 79 -7.12 -1.80 -2.98
N ASP A 80 -6.78 -0.82 -3.81
CA ASP A 80 -5.67 0.08 -3.59
C ASP A 80 -6.21 1.49 -3.29
N TYR A 81 -6.12 1.92 -2.03
CA TYR A 81 -6.73 3.16 -1.55
C TYR A 81 -5.74 4.02 -0.77
N GLY A 82 -5.93 5.32 -0.78
CA GLY A 82 -5.07 6.27 -0.07
C GLY A 82 -5.76 7.60 0.15
N MET A 83 -5.08 8.52 0.84
CA MET A 83 -5.64 9.84 1.13
C MET A 83 -5.81 10.67 -0.15
N LYS A 84 -6.92 11.40 -0.25
CA LYS A 84 -7.14 12.40 -1.31
C LYS A 84 -6.11 13.55 -1.17
N PRO A 85 -5.74 14.21 -2.27
CA PRO A 85 -4.99 15.45 -2.20
C PRO A 85 -5.66 16.45 -1.25
N GLY A 86 -4.88 17.06 -0.36
CA GLY A 86 -5.36 18.02 0.64
C GLY A 86 -5.93 17.40 1.92
N ALA A 87 -6.16 16.08 1.97
CA ALA A 87 -6.49 15.41 3.23
C ALA A 87 -5.24 15.18 4.08
N LEU A 88 -5.39 15.26 5.40
CA LEU A 88 -4.29 15.06 6.34
C LEU A 88 -3.88 13.58 6.39
N ASP A 89 -2.62 13.33 6.11
CA ASP A 89 -1.99 12.01 6.19
C ASP A 89 -0.82 12.10 7.17
N LEU A 90 -1.05 11.67 8.42
CA LEU A 90 -0.06 11.79 9.49
C LEU A 90 1.20 10.94 9.24
N GLU A 91 1.06 9.79 8.57
CA GLU A 91 2.21 8.95 8.20
C GLU A 91 3.08 9.69 7.19
N LYS A 92 2.44 10.24 6.14
CA LYS A 92 3.14 11.05 5.13
C LYS A 92 3.85 12.26 5.75
N GLU A 93 3.19 12.98 6.67
CA GLU A 93 3.79 14.14 7.34
C GLU A 93 4.98 13.74 8.23
N ALA A 94 4.88 12.62 8.96
CA ALA A 94 5.98 12.12 9.79
C ALA A 94 7.19 11.72 8.93
N VAL A 95 6.99 10.99 7.84
CA VAL A 95 8.06 10.59 6.91
C VAL A 95 8.70 11.82 6.25
N ALA A 96 7.90 12.78 5.79
CA ALA A 96 8.41 14.01 5.19
C ALA A 96 9.17 14.88 6.21
N SER A 97 8.72 14.91 7.46
CA SER A 97 9.43 15.62 8.54
C SER A 97 10.77 14.97 8.87
N PHE A 98 10.81 13.63 8.92
CA PHE A 98 12.05 12.89 9.14
C PHE A 98 13.05 13.16 8.00
N TYR A 99 12.59 13.05 6.75
CA TYR A 99 13.40 13.34 5.56
C TYR A 99 14.02 14.75 5.58
N ARG A 100 13.23 15.79 5.92
CA ARG A 100 13.74 17.18 6.02
C ARG A 100 14.81 17.35 7.10
N GLY A 101 14.86 16.48 8.10
CA GLY A 101 15.87 16.48 9.16
C GLY A 101 17.15 15.75 8.80
N MET A 102 17.21 15.03 7.66
CA MET A 102 18.39 14.26 7.27
C MET A 102 19.50 15.17 6.75
N PRO A 103 20.76 14.97 7.18
CA PRO A 103 21.91 15.63 6.57
C PRO A 103 22.18 14.99 5.21
N SER A 104 22.10 15.78 4.13
CA SER A 104 22.47 15.39 2.75
C SER A 104 21.88 14.04 2.30
N PRO A 105 20.56 13.96 2.04
CA PRO A 105 19.91 12.70 1.67
C PRO A 105 20.23 12.17 0.26
N ASP A 106 21.11 12.82 -0.52
CA ASP A 106 21.53 12.44 -1.89
C ASP A 106 20.41 12.32 -2.95
N PHE A 107 19.18 12.66 -2.58
CA PHE A 107 18.04 12.89 -3.48
C PHE A 107 17.19 14.07 -2.99
N ASP A 108 16.30 14.58 -3.85
CA ASP A 108 15.28 15.58 -3.49
C ASP A 108 13.87 14.98 -3.59
N LEU A 109 13.20 14.81 -2.45
CA LEU A 109 11.82 14.33 -2.34
C LEU A 109 10.83 15.40 -2.84
N LYS A 110 10.24 15.17 -4.01
CA LYS A 110 9.21 16.06 -4.59
C LYS A 110 7.81 15.73 -4.12
N ARG A 111 7.47 14.43 -4.05
CA ARG A 111 6.14 13.97 -3.64
C ARG A 111 6.22 12.59 -3.00
N LEU A 112 5.49 12.43 -1.90
CA LEU A 112 5.25 11.13 -1.25
C LEU A 112 3.76 10.83 -1.27
N THR A 113 3.39 9.71 -1.88
CA THR A 113 2.02 9.16 -1.80
C THR A 113 2.07 7.83 -1.07
N ILE A 114 1.23 7.67 -0.05
CA ILE A 114 1.09 6.41 0.70
C ILE A 114 -0.27 5.82 0.36
N ARG A 115 -0.28 4.53 0.03
CA ARG A 115 -1.48 3.76 -0.27
C ARG A 115 -1.51 2.47 0.55
N GLN A 116 -2.70 2.08 0.93
CA GLN A 116 -3.01 0.81 1.54
C GLN A 116 -3.52 -0.12 0.44
N ARG A 117 -2.99 -1.33 0.41
CA ARG A 117 -3.32 -2.35 -0.57
C ARG A 117 -3.92 -3.55 0.14
N ILE A 118 -5.17 -3.86 -0.21
CA ILE A 118 -5.89 -5.02 0.32
C ILE A 118 -6.07 -6.02 -0.81
N TYR A 119 -5.29 -7.08 -0.75
CA TYR A 119 -5.38 -8.23 -1.65
C TYR A 119 -6.46 -9.16 -1.15
N VAL A 120 -7.43 -9.49 -2.00
CA VAL A 120 -8.49 -10.44 -1.66
C VAL A 120 -8.29 -11.73 -2.45
N PHE A 121 -8.33 -12.87 -1.76
CA PHE A 121 -8.05 -14.21 -2.26
C PHE A 121 -9.26 -15.14 -2.04
N GLY A 122 -9.25 -16.30 -2.69
CA GLY A 122 -10.23 -17.37 -2.48
C GLY A 122 -11.12 -17.63 -3.69
N GLU A 123 -12.14 -18.46 -3.49
CA GLU A 123 -13.14 -18.83 -4.50
C GLU A 123 -14.52 -18.24 -4.19
N GLY A 124 -15.28 -17.88 -5.23
CA GLY A 124 -16.60 -17.27 -5.12
C GLY A 124 -16.73 -15.91 -5.80
N VAL A 125 -17.92 -15.31 -5.73
CA VAL A 125 -18.20 -13.98 -6.27
C VAL A 125 -17.82 -12.94 -5.23
N ALA A 126 -16.71 -12.23 -5.47
CA ALA A 126 -16.33 -11.09 -4.65
C ALA A 126 -16.75 -9.81 -5.38
N ASP A 127 -17.64 -9.01 -4.80
CA ASP A 127 -18.01 -7.68 -5.33
C ASP A 127 -17.11 -6.61 -4.69
N PRO A 128 -16.16 -6.01 -5.44
CA PRO A 128 -15.27 -4.97 -4.91
C PRO A 128 -16.02 -3.75 -4.39
N LYS A 129 -17.24 -3.47 -4.88
CA LYS A 129 -18.04 -2.32 -4.43
C LYS A 129 -18.39 -2.42 -2.95
N ARG A 130 -18.59 -3.64 -2.44
CA ARG A 130 -18.86 -3.86 -1.02
C ARG A 130 -17.65 -3.52 -0.16
N PHE A 131 -16.46 -3.94 -0.58
CA PHE A 131 -15.19 -3.60 0.09
C PHE A 131 -14.94 -2.10 0.07
N ILE A 132 -15.13 -1.45 -1.08
CA ILE A 132 -15.00 0.01 -1.19
C ILE A 132 -15.93 0.71 -0.20
N ARG A 133 -17.22 0.35 -0.17
CA ARG A 133 -18.22 0.99 0.69
C ARG A 133 -17.87 0.86 2.18
N ASP A 134 -17.41 -0.31 2.61
CA ASP A 134 -17.21 -0.60 4.02
C ASP A 134 -15.81 -0.16 4.51
N ILE A 135 -14.81 -0.07 3.62
CA ILE A 135 -13.41 0.25 3.97
C ILE A 135 -13.06 1.71 3.67
N CYS A 136 -13.55 2.26 2.55
CA CYS A 136 -13.15 3.60 2.10
C CYS A 136 -14.11 4.67 2.64
N ASN A 137 -13.55 5.69 3.29
CA ASN A 137 -14.29 6.91 3.56
C ASN A 137 -14.26 7.81 2.32
N ALA A 138 -15.41 7.97 1.66
CA ALA A 138 -15.54 8.76 0.43
C ALA A 138 -15.13 10.24 0.56
N ALA A 139 -15.16 10.82 1.77
CA ALA A 139 -14.76 12.20 1.99
C ALA A 139 -13.23 12.37 1.86
N ILE A 140 -12.45 11.40 2.34
CA ILE A 140 -11.00 11.54 2.54
C ILE A 140 -10.15 10.56 1.74
N HIS A 141 -10.71 9.44 1.26
CA HIS A 141 -9.96 8.45 0.48
C HIS A 141 -10.26 8.54 -1.02
N ASN A 142 -9.25 8.27 -1.84
CA ASN A 142 -9.40 7.82 -3.22
C ASN A 142 -9.05 6.33 -3.31
N TRP A 143 -9.59 5.63 -4.30
CA TRP A 143 -9.34 4.20 -4.47
C TRP A 143 -9.34 3.80 -5.93
N ARG A 144 -8.70 2.67 -6.21
CA ARG A 144 -8.78 1.93 -7.47
C ARG A 144 -8.92 0.45 -7.15
N VAL A 145 -9.59 -0.28 -8.03
CA VAL A 145 -9.61 -1.74 -8.01
C VAL A 145 -8.68 -2.20 -9.12
N ILE A 146 -7.76 -3.08 -8.76
CA ILE A 146 -6.82 -3.69 -9.70
C ILE A 146 -7.21 -5.17 -9.81
N GLU A 147 -7.50 -5.60 -11.03
CA GLU A 147 -7.73 -7.02 -11.34
C GLU A 147 -6.37 -7.67 -11.68
N PRO A 148 -6.18 -8.96 -11.39
CA PRO A 148 -4.98 -9.67 -11.78
C PRO A 148 -4.84 -9.61 -13.31
N ALA A 149 -3.62 -9.44 -13.80
CA ALA A 149 -3.37 -9.59 -15.23
C ALA A 149 -3.79 -11.02 -15.64
N HIS A 150 -4.72 -11.14 -16.59
CA HIS A 150 -5.07 -12.42 -17.17
C HIS A 150 -3.80 -13.02 -17.81
N ALA A 151 -3.32 -14.14 -17.25
CA ALA A 151 -2.29 -14.96 -17.87
C ALA A 151 -2.90 -15.81 -18.99
#